data_AF-B2KAP7-F1
#
_entry.id   AF-B2KAP7-F1
#
_cell.length_a   1.000
_cell.length_b   1.000
_cell.length_c   1.000
_cell.angle_alpha   90.00
_cell.angle_beta   90.00
_cell.angle_gamma   90.00
#
_symmetry.space_group_name_H-M   'P 1'
#
loop_
_entity.id
_entity.type
_entity.pdbx_description
1 polymer ?
#
loop_
_entity_poly.entity_id
_entity_poly.type
_entity_poly.pdbx_seq_one_letter_code
_entity_poly.pdbx_strand_id
1 'polypeptide(L)'
;MKRFLFAVFIFMVGFAFAQHQSITECLDEGKRSFAKSNLDKSQQTFLDCYSMDPENVDVLISLASIYLAQNNLSAAKNFFEKALTLLPSTSPYHAYCHSRLGDIYFKQGDFKTAKQHYEKSLKYNYANVNSIIGRGVILEYEGFPAEAARAYRTALAVEPYNPIARENYRRLEPLIITENEMLDALKERNAVPQDAQAVTLENKDLYLKIHRAEQSMGIEYLKDKYKGKVPKGLIVEKNTGTPELRFMLTEKGYNEVMRIMSRDAVNFFARAKVPPSQIYQLRDLRGLLVFDDKGILTEEGIGVYSKALEGERAFLLPTEKMPASKKDLDALDALVKKGLVEISSKEYSYIKEKTDCSDETLKTKLAVTTLPFNKTLRYFVMPPSQTGDLDTDVRAFPYYYAVNHRKDSFYGENKKQPVHSSFFGTGGNKDIKLCNKSGILVYGP
;
A
#
# COMPACT_ATOMS: atom_id res chain seq x y z
N MET A 1 -61.92 -59.65 1.71
CA MET A 1 -61.37 -58.86 2.85
C MET A 1 -60.17 -59.55 3.52
N LYS A 2 -59.07 -59.85 2.80
CA LYS A 2 -57.82 -60.39 3.41
C LYS A 2 -56.54 -59.99 2.65
N ARG A 3 -56.54 -58.86 1.92
CA ARG A 3 -55.35 -58.35 1.20
C ARG A 3 -55.04 -56.87 1.44
N PHE A 4 -55.79 -56.19 2.32
CA PHE A 4 -55.62 -54.75 2.57
C PHE A 4 -54.89 -54.39 3.87
N LEU A 5 -54.48 -55.38 4.66
CA LEU A 5 -53.88 -55.14 6.00
C LEU A 5 -52.36 -55.37 6.08
N PHE A 6 -51.70 -55.80 5.01
CA PHE A 6 -50.24 -56.01 5.03
C PHE A 6 -49.44 -54.88 4.35
N ALA A 7 -50.09 -54.03 3.56
CA ALA A 7 -49.42 -52.90 2.89
C ALA A 7 -49.23 -51.66 3.80
N VAL A 8 -49.94 -51.60 4.93
CA VAL A 8 -49.83 -50.45 5.86
C VAL A 8 -48.67 -50.62 6.86
N PHE A 9 -48.14 -51.84 7.03
CA PHE A 9 -47.04 -52.07 7.99
C PHE A 9 -45.63 -51.91 7.38
N ILE A 10 -45.50 -51.92 6.05
CA ILE A 10 -44.21 -51.66 5.38
C ILE A 10 -44.05 -50.17 4.99
N PHE A 11 -45.15 -49.39 4.99
CA PHE A 11 -45.07 -47.93 4.81
C PHE A 11 -44.76 -47.15 6.10
N MET A 12 -44.83 -47.80 7.28
CA MET A 12 -44.39 -47.23 8.56
C MET A 12 -42.93 -47.56 8.92
N VAL A 13 -42.13 -48.08 7.99
CA VAL A 13 -40.67 -48.22 8.16
C VAL A 13 -39.90 -47.37 7.13
N GLY A 14 -40.60 -46.77 6.15
CA GLY A 14 -40.00 -45.97 5.07
C GLY A 14 -40.01 -44.46 5.28
N PHE A 15 -40.55 -43.94 6.39
CA PHE A 15 -40.81 -42.51 6.59
C PHE A 15 -40.39 -41.99 7.98
N ALA A 16 -39.23 -42.41 8.48
CA ALA A 16 -38.54 -41.73 9.60
C ALA A 16 -37.09 -42.22 9.78
N PHE A 17 -36.32 -42.30 8.70
CA PHE A 17 -34.87 -42.13 8.81
C PHE A 17 -34.52 -40.76 8.22
N ALA A 18 -35.19 -39.71 8.70
CA ALA A 18 -34.47 -38.45 8.81
C ALA A 18 -33.36 -38.75 9.80
N GLN A 19 -32.13 -38.92 9.30
CA GLN A 19 -30.96 -38.96 10.16
C GLN A 19 -31.12 -37.78 11.11
N HIS A 20 -31.27 -38.06 12.40
CA HIS A 20 -31.13 -37.02 13.42
C HIS A 20 -29.64 -36.67 13.40
N GLN A 21 -29.21 -35.91 12.38
CA GLN A 21 -27.87 -35.38 12.30
C GLN A 21 -27.73 -34.56 13.57
N SER A 22 -26.77 -34.92 14.41
CA SER A 22 -26.52 -34.16 15.63
C SER A 22 -25.90 -32.81 15.25
N ILE A 23 -26.08 -31.80 16.09
CA ILE A 23 -25.45 -30.49 15.87
C ILE A 23 -23.92 -30.63 15.74
N THR A 24 -23.32 -31.59 16.44
CA THR A 24 -21.90 -31.94 16.35
C THR A 24 -21.52 -32.46 14.97
N GLU A 25 -22.28 -33.42 14.41
CA GLU A 25 -22.04 -33.94 13.06
C GLU A 25 -22.21 -32.86 11.99
N CYS A 26 -23.17 -31.96 12.18
CA CYS A 26 -23.39 -30.81 11.30
C CYS A 26 -22.18 -29.86 11.33
N LEU A 27 -21.70 -29.50 12.53
CA LEU A 27 -20.50 -28.66 12.71
C LEU A 27 -19.26 -29.29 12.06
N ASP A 28 -19.06 -30.60 12.22
CA ASP A 28 -17.93 -31.31 11.63
C ASP A 28 -18.01 -31.37 10.10
N GLU A 29 -19.20 -31.49 9.53
CA GLU A 29 -19.41 -31.36 8.08
C GLU A 29 -19.14 -29.94 7.59
N GLY A 30 -19.65 -28.92 8.29
CA GLY A 30 -19.43 -27.51 7.98
C GLY A 30 -17.95 -27.15 7.98
N LYS A 31 -17.21 -27.57 9.03
CA LYS A 31 -15.76 -27.38 9.17
C LYS A 31 -14.98 -28.11 8.07
N ARG A 32 -15.36 -29.34 7.71
CA ARG A 32 -14.73 -30.08 6.60
C ARG A 32 -14.94 -29.38 5.26
N SER A 33 -16.13 -28.84 5.01
CA SER A 33 -16.42 -28.09 3.79
C SER A 33 -15.65 -26.76 3.73
N PHE A 34 -15.52 -26.07 4.87
CA PHE A 34 -14.70 -24.88 5.01
C PHE A 34 -13.22 -25.15 4.72
N ALA A 35 -12.66 -26.23 5.29
CA ALA A 35 -11.27 -26.64 5.08
C ALA A 35 -10.96 -26.97 3.59
N LYS A 36 -11.97 -27.42 2.83
CA LYS A 36 -11.87 -27.64 1.38
C LYS A 36 -12.03 -26.36 0.54
N SER A 37 -12.08 -25.18 1.17
CA SER A 37 -12.30 -23.88 0.54
C SER A 37 -13.61 -23.79 -0.27
N ASN A 38 -14.58 -24.67 0.01
CA ASN A 38 -15.92 -24.58 -0.59
C ASN A 38 -16.81 -23.73 0.32
N LEU A 39 -16.69 -22.40 0.20
CA LEU A 39 -17.37 -21.44 1.06
C LEU A 39 -18.89 -21.53 0.94
N ASP A 40 -19.44 -21.71 -0.26
CA ASP A 40 -20.88 -21.77 -0.48
C ASP A 40 -21.50 -23.01 0.17
N LYS A 41 -20.89 -24.18 -0.04
CA LYS A 41 -21.34 -25.41 0.62
C LYS A 41 -21.19 -25.29 2.14
N SER A 42 -20.06 -24.78 2.61
CA SER A 42 -19.82 -24.59 4.04
C SER A 42 -20.85 -23.66 4.67
N GLN A 43 -21.16 -22.55 4.01
CA GLN A 43 -22.19 -21.62 4.44
C GLN A 43 -23.54 -22.31 4.55
N GLN A 44 -23.96 -23.05 3.52
CA GLN A 44 -25.23 -23.76 3.54
C GLN A 44 -25.28 -24.76 4.70
N THR A 45 -24.24 -25.57 4.88
CA THR A 45 -24.17 -26.52 5.99
C THR A 45 -24.25 -25.82 7.35
N PHE A 46 -23.54 -24.70 7.55
CA PHE A 46 -23.64 -23.97 8.81
C PHE A 46 -24.98 -23.24 9.00
N LEU A 47 -25.68 -22.86 7.93
CA LEU A 47 -27.06 -22.36 8.01
C LEU A 47 -28.03 -23.47 8.42
N ASP A 48 -27.81 -24.70 7.93
CA ASP A 48 -28.56 -25.87 8.37
C ASP A 48 -28.30 -26.13 9.87
N CYS A 49 -27.04 -26.08 10.32
CA CYS A 49 -26.70 -26.18 11.75
C CYS A 49 -27.36 -25.07 12.59
N TYR A 50 -27.40 -23.85 12.05
CA TYR A 50 -28.03 -22.71 12.70
C TYR A 50 -29.54 -22.89 12.86
N SER A 51 -30.20 -23.58 11.92
CA SER A 51 -31.63 -23.92 12.03
C SER A 51 -31.92 -24.93 13.15
N MET A 52 -30.94 -25.77 13.49
CA MET A 52 -31.05 -26.77 14.55
C MET A 52 -30.82 -26.17 15.94
N ASP A 53 -29.82 -25.30 16.07
CA ASP A 53 -29.50 -24.60 17.31
C ASP A 53 -29.01 -23.16 17.02
N PRO A 54 -29.92 -22.17 17.01
CA PRO A 54 -29.59 -20.78 16.73
C PRO A 54 -28.71 -20.09 17.78
N GLU A 55 -28.53 -20.69 18.96
CA GLU A 55 -27.73 -20.16 20.07
C GLU A 55 -26.38 -20.87 20.20
N ASN A 56 -26.10 -21.84 19.32
CA ASN A 56 -24.83 -22.52 19.30
C ASN A 56 -23.68 -21.56 18.93
N VAL A 57 -22.82 -21.26 19.88
CA VAL A 57 -21.69 -20.32 19.72
C VAL A 57 -20.74 -20.75 18.60
N ASP A 58 -20.45 -22.04 18.44
CA ASP A 58 -19.54 -22.51 17.40
C ASP A 58 -20.13 -22.29 16.00
N VAL A 59 -21.45 -22.48 15.84
CA VAL A 59 -22.16 -22.19 14.59
C VAL A 59 -22.12 -20.69 14.29
N LEU A 60 -22.43 -19.85 15.29
CA LEU A 60 -22.41 -18.40 15.16
C LEU A 60 -21.03 -17.88 14.72
N ILE A 61 -19.96 -18.32 15.39
CA ILE A 61 -18.58 -17.95 15.05
C ILE A 61 -18.20 -18.44 13.63
N SER A 62 -18.63 -19.64 13.25
CA SER A 62 -18.34 -20.21 11.94
C SER A 62 -19.03 -19.44 10.82
N LEU A 63 -20.33 -19.14 10.97
CA LEU A 63 -21.08 -18.28 10.04
C LEU A 63 -20.46 -16.88 9.96
N ALA A 64 -20.13 -16.28 11.09
CA ALA A 64 -19.49 -14.97 11.13
C ALA A 64 -18.17 -14.93 10.35
N SER A 65 -17.36 -15.98 10.49
CA SER A 65 -16.08 -16.13 9.79
C SER A 65 -16.26 -16.30 8.29
N ILE A 66 -17.28 -17.05 7.86
CA ILE A 66 -17.62 -17.21 6.44
C ILE A 66 -18.07 -15.89 5.84
N TYR A 67 -18.99 -15.18 6.50
CA TYR A 67 -19.45 -13.88 6.03
C TYR A 67 -18.31 -12.86 5.98
N LEU A 68 -17.36 -12.91 6.92
CA LEU A 68 -16.17 -12.08 6.87
C LEU A 68 -15.28 -12.40 5.66
N ALA A 69 -15.08 -13.69 5.37
CA ALA A 69 -14.33 -14.14 4.19
C ALA A 69 -15.00 -13.71 2.86
N GLN A 70 -16.33 -13.66 2.84
CA GLN A 70 -17.14 -13.14 1.72
C GLN A 70 -17.22 -11.61 1.68
N ASN A 71 -16.51 -10.91 2.57
CA ASN A 71 -16.57 -9.45 2.73
C ASN A 71 -17.98 -8.90 3.05
N ASN A 72 -18.90 -9.76 3.52
CA ASN A 72 -20.19 -9.33 4.05
C ASN A 72 -20.04 -8.91 5.51
N LEU A 73 -19.49 -7.70 5.69
CA LEU A 73 -19.10 -7.16 6.99
C LEU A 73 -20.28 -7.01 7.95
N SER A 74 -21.47 -6.69 7.44
CA SER A 74 -22.68 -6.52 8.27
C SER A 74 -23.16 -7.84 8.86
N ALA A 75 -23.25 -8.90 8.05
CA ALA A 75 -23.66 -10.21 8.55
C ALA A 75 -22.61 -10.76 9.53
N ALA A 76 -21.33 -10.67 9.17
CA ALA A 76 -20.22 -11.11 10.03
C ALA A 76 -20.28 -10.45 11.41
N LYS A 77 -20.46 -9.12 11.44
CA LYS A 77 -20.59 -8.36 12.68
C LYS A 77 -21.74 -8.88 13.55
N ASN A 78 -22.93 -9.01 12.98
CA ASN A 78 -24.12 -9.45 13.72
C ASN A 78 -23.92 -10.84 14.37
N PHE A 79 -23.32 -11.78 13.64
CA PHE A 79 -23.05 -13.12 14.17
C PHE A 79 -21.95 -13.11 15.25
N PHE A 80 -20.87 -12.34 15.09
CA PHE A 80 -19.85 -12.20 16.13
C PHE A 80 -20.38 -11.51 17.40
N GLU A 81 -21.22 -10.48 17.25
CA GLU A 81 -21.86 -9.81 18.39
C GLU A 81 -22.82 -10.75 19.11
N LYS A 82 -23.65 -11.51 18.38
CA LYS A 82 -24.51 -12.54 18.98
C LYS A 82 -23.70 -13.60 19.71
N ALA A 83 -22.62 -14.11 19.11
CA ALA A 83 -21.72 -15.07 19.76
C ALA A 83 -21.16 -14.52 21.08
N LEU A 84 -20.71 -13.26 21.11
CA LEU A 84 -20.21 -12.62 22.33
C LEU A 84 -21.25 -12.52 23.45
N THR A 85 -22.55 -12.41 23.14
CA THR A 85 -23.60 -12.39 24.18
C THR A 85 -23.83 -13.76 24.84
N LEU A 86 -23.46 -14.85 24.16
CA LEU A 86 -23.70 -16.23 24.59
C LEU A 86 -22.42 -16.91 25.12
N LEU A 87 -21.26 -16.29 24.89
CA LEU A 87 -19.97 -16.83 25.30
C LEU A 87 -19.81 -16.81 26.83
N PRO A 88 -19.48 -17.94 27.48
CA PRO A 88 -19.11 -17.95 28.89
C PRO A 88 -17.85 -17.11 29.14
N SER A 89 -17.79 -16.34 30.22
CA SER A 89 -16.69 -15.38 30.50
C SER A 89 -15.28 -16.00 30.49
N THR A 90 -15.17 -17.30 30.74
CA THR A 90 -13.93 -18.08 30.70
C THR A 90 -13.52 -18.56 29.30
N SER A 91 -14.38 -18.34 28.29
CA SER A 91 -14.16 -18.86 26.95
C SER A 91 -13.04 -18.11 26.21
N PRO A 92 -12.07 -18.84 25.61
CA PRO A 92 -10.98 -18.24 24.85
C PRO A 92 -11.46 -17.58 23.55
N TYR A 93 -12.67 -17.89 23.08
CA TYR A 93 -13.25 -17.31 21.88
C TYR A 93 -13.60 -15.82 22.02
N HIS A 94 -13.61 -15.26 23.24
CA HIS A 94 -13.72 -13.82 23.43
C HIS A 94 -12.62 -13.06 22.69
N ALA A 95 -11.37 -13.52 22.80
CA ALA A 95 -10.24 -12.90 22.09
C ALA A 95 -10.44 -13.00 20.57
N TYR A 96 -10.84 -14.17 20.08
CA TYR A 96 -11.10 -14.38 18.66
C TYR A 96 -12.21 -13.46 18.12
N CYS A 97 -13.37 -13.43 18.76
CA CYS A 97 -14.51 -12.62 18.32
C CYS A 97 -14.19 -11.13 18.38
N HIS A 98 -13.56 -10.65 19.45
CA HIS A 98 -13.12 -9.26 19.52
C HIS A 98 -12.06 -8.93 18.46
N SER A 99 -11.11 -9.83 18.18
CA SER A 99 -10.14 -9.63 17.10
C SER A 99 -10.82 -9.49 15.74
N ARG A 100 -11.79 -10.34 15.43
CA ARG A 100 -12.51 -10.32 14.16
C ARG A 100 -13.43 -9.11 14.01
N LEU A 101 -14.07 -8.67 15.09
CA LEU A 101 -14.79 -7.40 15.10
C LEU A 101 -13.84 -6.22 14.88
N GLY A 102 -12.62 -6.27 15.44
CA GLY A 102 -11.57 -5.32 15.13
C GLY A 102 -11.27 -5.25 13.64
N ASP A 103 -11.08 -6.41 12.99
CA ASP A 103 -10.84 -6.51 11.54
C ASP A 103 -12.01 -5.94 10.72
N ILE A 104 -13.26 -6.18 11.15
CA ILE A 104 -14.46 -5.65 10.50
C ILE A 104 -14.49 -4.12 10.57
N TYR A 105 -14.34 -3.53 11.76
CA TYR A 105 -14.34 -2.08 11.92
C TYR A 105 -13.14 -1.43 11.22
N PHE A 106 -11.99 -2.09 11.20
CA PHE A 106 -10.82 -1.64 10.46
C PHE A 106 -11.12 -1.55 8.96
N LYS A 107 -11.74 -2.59 8.37
CA LYS A 107 -12.17 -2.59 6.96
C LYS A 107 -13.22 -1.52 6.64
N GLN A 108 -14.04 -1.14 7.63
CA GLN A 108 -15.02 -0.05 7.51
C GLN A 108 -14.40 1.35 7.66
N GLY A 109 -13.11 1.45 8.01
CA GLY A 109 -12.42 2.71 8.28
C GLY A 109 -12.69 3.29 9.68
N ASP A 110 -13.44 2.60 10.54
CA ASP A 110 -13.64 2.99 11.94
C ASP A 110 -12.48 2.49 12.80
N PHE A 111 -11.32 3.14 12.65
CA PHE A 111 -10.10 2.79 13.38
C PHE A 111 -10.24 2.93 14.90
N LYS A 112 -11.10 3.85 15.36
CA LYS A 112 -11.34 4.06 16.80
C LYS A 112 -12.01 2.84 17.40
N THR A 113 -13.09 2.36 16.78
CA THR A 113 -13.80 1.17 17.27
C THR A 113 -12.98 -0.09 17.06
N ALA A 114 -12.26 -0.20 15.92
CA ALA A 114 -11.34 -1.30 15.67
C ALA A 114 -10.30 -1.46 16.79
N LYS A 115 -9.66 -0.35 17.19
CA LYS A 115 -8.68 -0.31 18.29
C LYS A 115 -9.27 -0.81 19.61
N GLN A 116 -10.48 -0.37 19.97
CA GLN A 116 -11.15 -0.84 21.19
C GLN A 116 -11.40 -2.35 21.17
N HIS A 117 -11.79 -2.90 20.01
CA HIS A 117 -11.99 -4.33 19.84
C HIS A 117 -10.69 -5.12 19.90
N TYR A 118 -9.61 -4.64 19.27
CA TYR A 118 -8.28 -5.26 19.42
C TYR A 118 -7.79 -5.20 20.88
N GLU A 119 -8.00 -4.11 21.60
CA GLU A 119 -7.65 -4.00 23.02
C GLU A 119 -8.46 -4.98 23.89
N LYS A 120 -9.77 -5.12 23.64
CA LYS A 120 -10.59 -6.13 24.32
C LYS A 120 -10.06 -7.53 24.03
N SER A 121 -9.73 -7.83 22.78
CA SER A 121 -9.13 -9.11 22.40
C SER A 121 -7.84 -9.40 23.18
N LEU A 122 -6.94 -8.42 23.27
CA LEU A 122 -5.67 -8.52 24.01
C LEU A 122 -5.84 -8.64 25.52
N LYS A 123 -6.96 -8.18 26.10
CA LYS A 123 -7.30 -8.45 27.52
C LYS A 123 -7.63 -9.91 27.77
N TYR A 124 -8.29 -10.58 26.82
CA TYR A 124 -8.60 -12.01 26.92
C TYR A 124 -7.43 -12.91 26.52
N ASN A 125 -6.65 -12.49 25.52
CA ASN A 125 -5.43 -13.18 25.10
C ASN A 125 -4.38 -12.16 24.64
N TYR A 126 -3.40 -11.90 25.51
CA TYR A 126 -2.32 -10.95 25.23
C TYR A 126 -1.43 -11.35 24.05
N ALA A 127 -1.45 -12.63 23.65
CA ALA A 127 -0.68 -13.19 22.55
C ALA A 127 -1.50 -13.32 21.25
N ASN A 128 -2.69 -12.72 21.16
CA ASN A 128 -3.47 -12.72 19.93
C ASN A 128 -2.76 -11.90 18.83
N VAL A 129 -2.06 -12.59 17.91
CA VAL A 129 -1.21 -11.97 16.88
C VAL A 129 -1.99 -11.04 15.96
N ASN A 130 -3.19 -11.42 15.52
CA ASN A 130 -4.04 -10.57 14.68
C ASN A 130 -4.34 -9.23 15.36
N SER A 131 -4.63 -9.24 16.66
CA SER A 131 -4.93 -8.02 17.41
C SER A 131 -3.69 -7.18 17.70
N ILE A 132 -2.53 -7.82 17.93
CA ILE A 132 -1.25 -7.12 18.06
C ILE A 132 -0.91 -6.39 16.74
N ILE A 133 -1.03 -7.09 15.60
CA ILE A 133 -0.76 -6.52 14.26
C ILE A 133 -1.77 -5.43 13.94
N GLY A 134 -3.07 -5.68 14.11
CA GLY A 134 -4.13 -4.70 13.82
C GLY A 134 -3.97 -3.42 14.63
N ARG A 135 -3.61 -3.53 15.92
CA ARG A 135 -3.26 -2.37 16.75
C ARG A 135 -1.99 -1.68 16.24
N GLY A 136 -0.97 -2.43 15.81
CA GLY A 136 0.24 -1.89 15.19
C GLY A 136 -0.06 -1.01 13.97
N VAL A 137 -0.92 -1.50 13.07
CA VAL A 137 -1.31 -0.76 11.86
C VAL A 137 -2.07 0.52 12.22
N ILE A 138 -2.97 0.47 13.20
CA ILE A 138 -3.68 1.68 13.68
C ILE A 138 -2.71 2.68 14.32
N LEU A 139 -1.73 2.22 15.09
CA LEU A 139 -0.70 3.10 15.67
C LEU A 139 0.11 3.82 14.58
N GLU A 140 0.44 3.16 13.47
CA GLU A 140 1.08 3.83 12.34
C GLU A 140 0.19 4.92 11.75
N TYR A 141 -1.10 4.62 11.54
CA TYR A 141 -2.08 5.58 11.03
C TYR A 141 -2.24 6.79 11.95
N GLU A 142 -2.19 6.58 13.27
CA GLU A 142 -2.25 7.63 14.30
C GLU A 142 -0.93 8.43 14.43
N GLY A 143 0.13 8.07 13.70
CA GLY A 143 1.42 8.77 13.73
C GLY A 143 2.38 8.31 14.83
N PHE A 144 2.20 7.07 15.33
CA PHE A 144 2.98 6.43 16.39
C PHE A 144 3.80 5.23 15.86
N PRO A 145 4.73 5.44 14.91
CA PRO A 145 5.42 4.34 14.24
C PRO A 145 6.41 3.58 15.16
N ALA A 146 6.94 4.21 16.20
CA ALA A 146 7.80 3.53 17.17
C ALA A 146 6.98 2.55 18.03
N GLU A 147 5.79 2.94 18.49
CA GLU A 147 4.85 2.02 19.16
C GLU A 147 4.42 0.88 18.22
N ALA A 148 4.15 1.18 16.96
CA ALA A 148 3.81 0.18 15.96
C ALA A 148 4.93 -0.85 15.75
N ALA A 149 6.18 -0.38 15.61
CA ALA A 149 7.36 -1.25 15.50
C ALA A 149 7.47 -2.20 16.69
N ARG A 150 7.22 -1.71 17.92
CA ARG A 150 7.18 -2.54 19.13
C ARG A 150 6.07 -3.59 19.06
N ALA A 151 4.87 -3.21 18.59
CA ALA A 151 3.78 -4.15 18.40
C ALA A 151 4.15 -5.26 17.40
N TYR A 152 4.74 -4.92 16.24
CA TYR A 152 5.17 -5.93 15.27
C TYR A 152 6.30 -6.82 15.80
N ARG A 153 7.24 -6.27 16.58
CA ARG A 153 8.25 -7.07 17.29
C ARG A 153 7.59 -8.05 18.27
N THR A 154 6.57 -7.63 19.01
CA THR A 154 5.80 -8.53 19.89
C THR A 154 5.06 -9.61 19.09
N ALA A 155 4.45 -9.26 17.96
CA ALA A 155 3.80 -10.23 17.08
C ALA A 155 4.78 -11.30 16.58
N LEU A 156 6.00 -10.91 16.18
CA LEU A 156 7.06 -11.82 15.75
C LEU A 156 7.63 -12.68 16.89
N ALA A 157 7.54 -12.23 18.14
CA ALA A 157 7.90 -13.07 19.28
C ALA A 157 6.90 -14.22 19.50
N VAL A 158 5.64 -14.04 19.12
CA VAL A 158 4.58 -15.06 19.21
C VAL A 158 4.53 -15.93 17.96
N GLU A 159 4.52 -15.31 16.78
CA GLU A 159 4.57 -15.96 15.47
C GLU A 159 5.79 -15.46 14.67
N PRO A 160 6.98 -16.09 14.85
CA PRO A 160 8.21 -15.69 14.16
C PRO A 160 8.13 -15.70 12.63
N TYR A 161 7.15 -16.43 12.09
CA TYR A 161 6.93 -16.62 10.66
C TYR A 161 5.79 -15.78 10.08
N ASN A 162 5.20 -14.86 10.85
CA ASN A 162 4.11 -14.03 10.36
C ASN A 162 4.62 -13.00 9.32
N PRO A 163 4.23 -13.12 8.03
CA PRO A 163 4.81 -12.28 6.97
C PRO A 163 4.41 -10.81 7.12
N ILE A 164 3.18 -10.54 7.57
CA ILE A 164 2.66 -9.18 7.74
C ILE A 164 3.41 -8.45 8.86
N ALA A 165 3.59 -9.10 10.02
CA ALA A 165 4.37 -8.52 11.12
C ALA A 165 5.83 -8.32 10.71
N ARG A 166 6.42 -9.26 9.95
CA ARG A 166 7.80 -9.19 9.48
C ARG A 166 8.04 -8.02 8.54
N GLU A 167 7.20 -7.87 7.54
CA GLU A 167 7.29 -6.78 6.56
C GLU A 167 7.16 -5.42 7.25
N ASN A 168 6.14 -5.25 8.09
CA ASN A 168 5.93 -3.99 8.81
C ASN A 168 7.02 -3.71 9.85
N TYR A 169 7.48 -4.71 10.59
CA TYR A 169 8.61 -4.57 11.50
C TYR A 169 9.88 -4.17 10.73
N ARG A 170 10.20 -4.82 9.61
CA ARG A 170 11.37 -4.48 8.79
C ARG A 170 11.32 -3.01 8.37
N ARG A 171 10.16 -2.48 8.01
CA ARG A 171 10.03 -1.07 7.63
C ARG A 171 10.35 -0.10 8.78
N LEU A 172 9.94 -0.44 10.00
CA LEU A 172 10.04 0.44 11.16
C LEU A 172 11.16 0.10 12.15
N GLU A 173 11.87 -1.00 11.92
CA GLU A 173 12.95 -1.53 12.77
C GLU A 173 13.92 -0.42 13.23
N PRO A 174 14.45 0.46 12.35
CA PRO A 174 15.41 1.48 12.76
C PRO A 174 14.91 2.47 13.81
N LEU A 175 13.59 2.58 14.03
CA LEU A 175 13.00 3.48 15.02
C LEU A 175 13.12 2.96 16.45
N ILE A 176 13.34 1.66 16.63
CA ILE A 176 13.28 1.02 17.95
C ILE A 176 14.46 0.11 18.28
N ILE A 177 15.36 -0.14 17.34
CA ILE A 177 16.56 -0.95 17.63
C ILE A 177 17.46 -0.25 18.64
N THR A 178 18.09 -1.05 19.48
CA THR A 178 19.16 -0.62 20.37
C THR A 178 20.47 -0.45 19.61
N GLU A 179 21.43 0.27 20.21
CA GLU A 179 22.76 0.42 19.65
C GLU A 179 23.50 -0.91 19.47
N ASN A 180 23.26 -1.87 20.37
CA ASN A 180 23.85 -3.21 20.28
C ASN A 180 23.26 -4.00 19.10
N GLU A 181 21.93 -4.00 18.94
CA GLU A 181 21.28 -4.65 17.79
C GLU A 181 21.71 -4.02 16.46
N MET A 182 21.90 -2.69 16.43
CA MET A 182 22.42 -2.00 15.25
C MET A 182 23.86 -2.41 14.93
N LEU A 183 24.71 -2.50 15.97
CA LEU A 183 26.10 -2.93 15.82
C LEU A 183 26.18 -4.35 15.25
N ASP A 184 25.37 -5.27 15.77
CA ASP A 184 25.30 -6.65 15.28
C ASP A 184 24.85 -6.68 13.82
N ALA A 185 23.81 -5.92 13.47
CA ALA A 185 23.35 -5.81 12.08
C ALA A 185 24.42 -5.27 11.12
N LEU A 186 25.23 -4.30 11.57
CA LEU A 186 26.35 -3.75 10.80
C LEU A 186 27.50 -4.76 10.65
N LYS A 187 27.81 -5.53 11.70
CA LYS A 187 28.81 -6.61 11.65
C LYS A 187 28.40 -7.70 10.68
N GLU A 188 27.13 -8.10 10.70
CA GLU A 188 26.56 -9.06 9.75
C GLU A 188 26.69 -8.58 8.29
N ARG A 189 26.65 -7.27 8.06
CA ARG A 189 26.83 -6.64 6.75
C ARG A 189 28.27 -6.47 6.32
N ASN A 190 29.24 -6.81 7.18
CA ASN A 190 30.64 -6.41 7.04
C ASN A 190 30.80 -4.89 6.79
N ALA A 191 29.90 -4.08 7.38
CA ALA A 191 29.94 -2.62 7.29
C ALA A 191 30.78 -2.00 8.42
N VAL A 192 31.16 -2.81 9.42
CA VAL A 192 32.08 -2.44 10.50
C VAL A 192 32.99 -3.63 10.80
N PRO A 193 34.17 -3.41 11.43
CA PRO A 193 35.01 -4.49 11.92
C PRO A 193 34.28 -5.43 12.89
N GLN A 194 34.60 -6.72 12.85
CA GLN A 194 33.93 -7.73 13.69
C GLN A 194 34.20 -7.52 15.20
N ASP A 195 35.33 -6.92 15.54
CA ASP A 195 35.77 -6.56 16.89
C ASP A 195 35.25 -5.20 17.37
N ALA A 196 34.47 -4.47 16.55
CA ALA A 196 33.87 -3.20 16.93
C ALA A 196 33.00 -3.35 18.19
N GLN A 197 33.13 -2.40 19.13
CA GLN A 197 32.46 -2.46 20.44
C GLN A 197 31.26 -1.51 20.55
N ALA A 198 31.18 -0.51 19.67
CA ALA A 198 30.12 0.51 19.70
C ALA A 198 29.84 1.05 18.30
N VAL A 199 28.65 1.63 18.12
CA VAL A 199 28.27 2.37 16.92
C VAL A 199 28.76 3.82 16.98
N THR A 200 29.35 4.31 15.90
CA THR A 200 29.67 5.74 15.70
C THR A 200 28.48 6.46 15.04
N LEU A 201 28.50 7.81 15.01
CA LEU A 201 27.49 8.57 14.29
C LEU A 201 27.46 8.24 12.79
N GLU A 202 28.64 8.04 12.19
CA GLU A 202 28.80 7.64 10.80
C GLU A 202 28.22 6.25 10.54
N ASN A 203 28.46 5.29 11.44
CA ASN A 203 27.92 3.94 11.34
C ASN A 203 26.38 3.93 11.47
N LYS A 204 25.82 4.79 12.34
CA LYS A 204 24.37 4.99 12.45
C LYS A 204 23.78 5.53 11.15
N ASP A 205 24.38 6.56 10.57
CA ASP A 205 23.96 7.13 9.29
C ASP A 205 24.04 6.09 8.16
N LEU A 206 25.13 5.34 8.09
CA LEU A 206 25.31 4.26 7.11
C LEU A 206 24.23 3.17 7.26
N TYR A 207 23.94 2.74 8.50
CA TYR A 207 22.88 1.76 8.76
C TYR A 207 21.52 2.25 8.21
N LEU A 208 21.16 3.51 8.51
CA LEU A 208 19.89 4.09 8.05
C LEU A 208 19.83 4.17 6.52
N LYS A 209 20.91 4.58 5.86
CA LYS A 209 21.01 4.66 4.41
C LYS A 209 20.87 3.28 3.74
N ILE A 210 21.58 2.28 4.25
CA ILE A 210 21.48 0.89 3.78
C ILE A 210 20.03 0.42 3.91
N HIS A 211 19.41 0.63 5.08
CA HIS A 211 18.06 0.16 5.35
C HIS A 211 17.01 0.82 4.47
N ARG A 212 17.12 2.14 4.22
CA ARG A 212 16.26 2.86 3.27
C ARG A 212 16.42 2.34 1.84
N ALA A 213 17.65 2.05 1.41
CA ALA A 213 17.89 1.47 0.10
C ALA A 213 17.28 0.07 -0.04
N GLU A 214 17.36 -0.77 1.00
CA GLU A 214 16.71 -2.08 1.04
C GLU A 214 15.17 -1.97 0.97
N GLN A 215 14.58 -0.97 1.65
CA GLN A 215 13.14 -0.69 1.58
C GLN A 215 12.72 -0.19 0.20
N SER A 216 13.60 0.53 -0.49
CA SER A 216 13.37 1.09 -1.83
C SER A 216 13.78 0.10 -2.95
N MET A 217 13.69 -1.21 -2.67
CA MET A 217 13.99 -2.29 -3.62
C MET A 217 15.44 -2.31 -4.16
N GLY A 218 16.41 -1.80 -3.40
CA GLY A 218 17.82 -1.73 -3.84
C GLY A 218 18.44 -3.11 -4.15
N ILE A 219 18.02 -4.15 -3.44
CA ILE A 219 18.47 -5.52 -3.68
C ILE A 219 17.91 -6.05 -5.01
N GLU A 220 16.62 -5.85 -5.23
CA GLU A 220 15.92 -6.21 -6.46
C GLU A 220 16.50 -5.44 -7.64
N TYR A 221 16.85 -4.17 -7.44
CA TYR A 221 17.54 -3.34 -8.42
C TYR A 221 18.89 -3.93 -8.82
N LEU A 222 19.73 -4.36 -7.87
CA LEU A 222 20.98 -5.07 -8.20
C LEU A 222 20.72 -6.37 -8.94
N LYS A 223 19.73 -7.16 -8.50
CA LYS A 223 19.37 -8.43 -9.14
C LYS A 223 18.95 -8.20 -10.60
N ASP A 224 18.15 -7.18 -10.89
CA ASP A 224 17.77 -6.81 -12.26
C ASP A 224 19.00 -6.43 -13.10
N LYS A 225 19.84 -5.52 -12.60
CA LYS A 225 21.02 -5.01 -13.33
C LYS A 225 22.04 -6.10 -13.65
N TYR A 226 22.17 -7.08 -12.78
CA TYR A 226 23.06 -8.23 -12.96
C TYR A 226 22.36 -9.48 -13.49
N LYS A 227 21.10 -9.39 -13.94
CA LYS A 227 20.33 -10.53 -14.48
C LYS A 227 20.34 -11.75 -13.54
N GLY A 228 20.18 -11.49 -12.24
CA GLY A 228 20.20 -12.47 -11.15
C GLY A 228 21.59 -12.88 -10.65
N LYS A 229 22.68 -12.55 -11.35
CA LYS A 229 24.05 -12.94 -11.00
C LYS A 229 24.80 -11.83 -10.26
N VAL A 230 24.29 -11.46 -9.08
CA VAL A 230 24.88 -10.37 -8.29
C VAL A 230 26.29 -10.76 -7.81
N PRO A 231 27.32 -9.89 -7.98
CA PRO A 231 28.67 -10.13 -7.48
C PRO A 231 28.72 -10.48 -5.99
N LYS A 232 29.63 -11.40 -5.63
CA LYS A 232 29.85 -11.81 -4.23
C LYS A 232 30.25 -10.61 -3.37
N GLY A 233 29.71 -10.55 -2.16
CA GLY A 233 30.02 -9.51 -1.18
C GLY A 233 29.20 -8.22 -1.31
N LEU A 234 28.28 -8.12 -2.27
CA LEU A 234 27.30 -7.02 -2.33
C LEU A 234 26.05 -7.30 -1.50
N ILE A 235 25.66 -8.56 -1.42
CA ILE A 235 24.48 -9.01 -0.67
C ILE A 235 24.93 -10.09 0.30
N VAL A 236 24.47 -9.98 1.54
CA VAL A 236 24.52 -11.05 2.54
C VAL A 236 23.21 -11.80 2.50
N GLU A 237 23.31 -13.12 2.37
CA GLU A 237 22.19 -14.03 2.49
C GLU A 237 22.23 -14.66 3.87
N LYS A 238 21.23 -14.37 4.70
CA LYS A 238 21.12 -14.92 6.04
C LYS A 238 19.95 -15.90 6.09
N ASN A 239 20.26 -17.15 6.40
CA ASN A 239 19.26 -18.10 6.84
C ASN A 239 18.82 -17.70 8.25
N THR A 240 17.57 -17.25 8.36
CA THR A 240 16.99 -16.79 9.62
C THR A 240 16.37 -17.92 10.43
N GLY A 241 16.56 -19.19 10.03
CA GLY A 241 15.79 -20.31 10.56
C GLY A 241 14.34 -20.29 10.10
N THR A 242 14.05 -19.56 9.00
CA THR A 242 12.74 -19.44 8.37
C THR A 242 12.80 -19.95 6.92
N PRO A 243 11.66 -20.30 6.31
CA PRO A 243 11.62 -20.70 4.89
C PRO A 243 12.12 -19.62 3.92
N GLU A 244 12.20 -18.36 4.38
CA GLU A 244 12.64 -17.22 3.58
C GLU A 244 14.05 -16.78 3.97
N LEU A 245 14.89 -16.64 2.95
CA LEU A 245 16.23 -16.08 3.08
C LEU A 245 16.12 -14.57 3.29
N ARG A 246 16.79 -14.03 4.32
CA ARG A 246 16.93 -12.58 4.48
C ARG A 246 18.11 -12.13 3.63
N PHE A 247 17.82 -11.38 2.58
CA PHE A 247 18.84 -10.71 1.77
C PHE A 247 19.08 -9.32 2.34
N MET A 248 20.35 -8.94 2.46
CA MET A 248 20.75 -7.66 3.04
C MET A 248 21.90 -7.05 2.26
N LEU A 249 21.88 -5.75 2.03
CA LEU A 249 22.98 -5.03 1.40
C LEU A 249 24.16 -4.92 2.37
N THR A 250 25.36 -5.21 1.86
CA THR A 250 26.59 -4.76 2.51
C THR A 250 26.82 -3.28 2.23
N GLU A 251 27.80 -2.67 2.88
CA GLU A 251 28.26 -1.32 2.50
C GLU A 251 28.66 -1.26 1.01
N LYS A 252 29.39 -2.28 0.53
CA LYS A 252 29.75 -2.39 -0.90
C LYS A 252 28.51 -2.52 -1.79
N GLY A 253 27.52 -3.29 -1.35
CA GLY A 253 26.25 -3.45 -2.05
C GLY A 253 25.48 -2.13 -2.16
N TYR A 254 25.36 -1.41 -1.05
CA TYR A 254 24.73 -0.09 -1.02
C TYR A 254 25.45 0.90 -1.94
N ASN A 255 26.79 0.97 -1.86
CA ASN A 255 27.58 1.83 -2.74
C ASN A 255 27.38 1.46 -4.21
N GLU A 256 27.26 0.18 -4.54
CA GLU A 256 26.99 -0.27 -5.90
C GLU A 256 25.58 0.07 -6.38
N VAL A 257 24.56 -0.05 -5.52
CA VAL A 257 23.19 0.43 -5.79
C VAL A 257 23.25 1.91 -6.15
N MET A 258 23.84 2.72 -5.27
CA MET A 258 23.92 4.17 -5.45
C MET A 258 24.68 4.53 -6.72
N ARG A 259 25.79 3.86 -7.01
CA ARG A 259 26.59 4.09 -8.24
C ARG A 259 25.79 3.80 -9.50
N ILE A 260 25.14 2.63 -9.59
CA ILE A 260 24.37 2.25 -10.79
C ILE A 260 23.14 3.14 -10.94
N MET A 261 22.41 3.38 -9.86
CA MET A 261 21.20 4.21 -9.86
C MET A 261 21.51 5.65 -10.26
N SER A 262 22.61 6.22 -9.75
CA SER A 262 23.02 7.60 -10.10
C SER A 262 23.38 7.72 -11.58
N ARG A 263 24.13 6.76 -12.12
CA ARG A 263 24.42 6.71 -13.56
C ARG A 263 23.15 6.61 -14.39
N ASP A 264 22.22 5.77 -13.98
CA ASP A 264 20.96 5.56 -14.71
C ASP A 264 20.06 6.80 -14.64
N ALA A 265 20.06 7.52 -13.51
CA ALA A 265 19.39 8.81 -13.37
C ALA A 265 20.01 9.89 -14.26
N VAL A 266 21.33 10.00 -14.32
CA VAL A 266 22.01 10.92 -15.26
C VAL A 266 21.62 10.62 -16.71
N ASN A 267 21.63 9.35 -17.10
CA ASN A 267 21.21 8.92 -18.44
C ASN A 267 19.73 9.22 -18.71
N PHE A 268 18.88 9.06 -17.70
CA PHE A 268 17.47 9.41 -17.78
C PHE A 268 17.29 10.91 -18.04
N PHE A 269 17.90 11.78 -17.23
CA PHE A 269 17.76 13.23 -17.39
C PHE A 269 18.39 13.74 -18.70
N ALA A 270 19.48 13.12 -19.16
CA ALA A 270 20.06 13.43 -20.48
C ALA A 270 19.07 13.10 -21.62
N ARG A 271 18.42 11.93 -21.58
CA ARG A 271 17.35 11.58 -22.55
C ARG A 271 16.13 12.49 -22.44
N ALA A 272 15.86 12.99 -21.24
CA ALA A 272 14.87 14.02 -20.98
C ALA A 272 15.26 15.43 -21.49
N LYS A 273 16.34 15.54 -22.29
CA LYS A 273 16.86 16.78 -22.87
C LYS A 273 17.28 17.81 -21.82
N VAL A 274 17.60 17.39 -20.60
CA VAL A 274 18.29 18.25 -19.62
C VAL A 274 19.76 18.37 -20.06
N PRO A 275 20.31 19.59 -20.22
CA PRO A 275 21.71 19.76 -20.60
C PRO A 275 22.65 19.07 -19.59
N PRO A 276 23.68 18.32 -20.04
CA PRO A 276 24.58 17.59 -19.14
C PRO A 276 25.21 18.45 -18.03
N SER A 277 25.54 19.71 -18.34
CA SER A 277 26.08 20.68 -17.36
C SER A 277 25.10 21.08 -16.26
N GLN A 278 23.80 20.87 -16.47
CA GLN A 278 22.74 21.21 -15.54
C GLN A 278 22.25 20.01 -14.72
N ILE A 279 22.51 18.77 -15.15
CA ILE A 279 22.00 17.55 -14.48
C ILE A 279 22.43 17.49 -13.01
N TYR A 280 23.70 17.77 -12.72
CA TYR A 280 24.24 17.74 -11.35
C TYR A 280 23.79 18.94 -10.49
N GLN A 281 23.12 19.92 -11.09
CA GLN A 281 22.57 21.08 -10.41
C GLN A 281 21.05 21.01 -10.28
N LEU A 282 20.44 19.88 -10.71
CA LEU A 282 19.02 19.64 -10.53
C LEU A 282 18.68 19.65 -9.04
N ARG A 283 17.50 20.19 -8.76
CA ARG A 283 16.95 20.26 -7.41
C ARG A 283 15.58 19.63 -7.36
N ASP A 284 15.18 19.13 -6.20
CA ASP A 284 13.79 18.80 -5.96
C ASP A 284 12.92 20.08 -5.94
N LEU A 285 11.60 19.91 -5.82
CA LEU A 285 10.64 21.02 -5.81
C LEU A 285 10.79 21.98 -4.61
N ARG A 286 11.55 21.57 -3.58
CA ARG A 286 11.88 22.34 -2.36
C ARG A 286 13.22 23.06 -2.48
N GLY A 287 14.04 22.71 -3.47
CA GLY A 287 15.36 23.31 -3.72
C GLY A 287 16.55 22.48 -3.23
N LEU A 288 16.33 21.26 -2.72
CA LEU A 288 17.40 20.36 -2.30
C LEU A 288 18.04 19.69 -3.52
N LEU A 289 19.36 19.52 -3.52
CA LEU A 289 20.09 18.96 -4.66
C LEU A 289 19.70 17.49 -4.90
N VAL A 290 19.54 17.12 -6.17
CA VAL A 290 19.28 15.75 -6.61
C VAL A 290 20.55 14.89 -6.57
N PHE A 291 21.70 15.50 -6.81
CA PHE A 291 23.01 14.85 -6.76
C PHE A 291 23.91 15.55 -5.74
N ASP A 292 24.75 14.79 -5.06
CA ASP A 292 25.82 15.31 -4.23
C ASP A 292 26.99 15.84 -5.09
N ASP A 293 28.02 16.35 -4.42
CA ASP A 293 29.24 16.89 -5.05
C ASP A 293 30.06 15.83 -5.81
N LYS A 294 29.81 14.54 -5.54
CA LYS A 294 30.43 13.38 -6.22
C LYS A 294 29.58 12.86 -7.38
N GLY A 295 28.42 13.47 -7.64
CA GLY A 295 27.49 13.05 -8.68
C GLY A 295 26.69 11.79 -8.32
N ILE A 296 26.61 11.45 -7.03
CA ILE A 296 25.75 10.38 -6.50
C ILE A 296 24.40 10.97 -6.10
N LEU A 297 23.31 10.24 -6.36
CA LEU A 297 21.98 10.65 -5.93
C LEU A 297 21.94 10.86 -4.42
N THR A 298 21.36 11.98 -4.00
CA THR A 298 20.97 12.22 -2.62
C THR A 298 19.71 11.43 -2.27
N GLU A 299 19.30 11.40 -1.00
CA GLU A 299 18.03 10.76 -0.62
C GLU A 299 16.84 11.42 -1.31
N GLU A 300 16.85 12.75 -1.39
CA GLU A 300 15.88 13.52 -2.17
C GLU A 300 15.95 13.17 -3.65
N GLY A 301 17.17 13.02 -4.17
CA GLY A 301 17.43 12.66 -5.55
C GLY A 301 16.85 11.31 -5.95
N ILE A 302 16.90 10.30 -5.07
CA ILE A 302 16.25 9.01 -5.29
C ILE A 302 14.75 9.22 -5.49
N GLY A 303 14.10 9.97 -4.59
CA GLY A 303 12.67 10.26 -4.70
C GLY A 303 12.31 11.02 -5.99
N VAL A 304 13.14 11.99 -6.37
CA VAL A 304 12.99 12.73 -7.63
C VAL A 304 13.11 11.80 -8.84
N TYR A 305 14.12 10.93 -8.85
CA TYR A 305 14.35 10.00 -9.95
C TYR A 305 13.21 8.99 -10.08
N SER A 306 12.74 8.40 -8.98
CA SER A 306 11.59 7.48 -8.98
C SER A 306 10.32 8.12 -9.55
N LYS A 307 9.97 9.33 -9.09
CA LYS A 307 8.82 10.07 -9.63
C LYS A 307 8.98 10.43 -11.11
N ALA A 308 10.20 10.77 -11.52
CA ALA A 308 10.48 11.06 -12.91
C ALA A 308 10.32 9.82 -13.82
N LEU A 309 10.67 8.62 -13.33
CA LEU A 309 10.40 7.36 -14.03
C LEU A 309 8.89 7.10 -14.21
N GLU A 310 8.06 7.57 -13.28
CA GLU A 310 6.60 7.50 -13.35
C GLU A 310 5.99 8.61 -14.24
N GLY A 311 6.82 9.50 -14.80
CA GLY A 311 6.39 10.60 -15.65
C GLY A 311 5.93 11.84 -14.88
N GLU A 312 6.16 11.90 -13.58
CA GLU A 312 5.91 13.08 -12.76
C GLU A 312 7.06 14.08 -12.84
N ARG A 313 6.72 15.38 -12.86
CA ARG A 313 7.73 16.43 -12.71
C ARG A 313 8.05 16.58 -11.23
N ALA A 314 9.20 16.06 -10.83
CA ALA A 314 9.69 16.13 -9.45
C ALA A 314 10.95 17.00 -9.27
N PHE A 315 11.45 17.64 -10.33
CA PHE A 315 12.68 18.43 -10.29
C PHE A 315 12.54 19.82 -10.88
N LEU A 316 13.45 20.70 -10.47
CA LEU A 316 13.70 22.05 -10.97
C LEU A 316 15.02 22.08 -11.72
N LEU A 317 15.02 22.73 -12.89
CA LEU A 317 16.24 23.11 -13.59
C LEU A 317 16.97 24.22 -12.81
N PRO A 318 18.30 24.40 -13.00
CA PRO A 318 19.06 25.43 -12.29
C PRO A 318 18.58 26.86 -12.55
N THR A 319 17.90 27.08 -13.67
CA THR A 319 17.32 28.37 -14.06
C THR A 319 15.95 28.63 -13.43
N GLU A 320 15.30 27.61 -12.87
CA GLU A 320 14.00 27.72 -12.24
C GLU A 320 14.14 28.23 -10.79
N LYS A 321 13.20 29.08 -10.37
CA LYS A 321 13.25 29.69 -9.04
C LYS A 321 12.82 28.69 -7.96
N MET A 322 13.53 28.72 -6.84
CA MET A 322 13.25 27.92 -5.64
C MET A 322 12.27 28.63 -4.70
N PRO A 323 11.58 27.88 -3.81
CA PRO A 323 10.92 28.48 -2.64
C PRO A 323 11.90 29.35 -1.85
N ALA A 324 11.52 30.58 -1.52
CA ALA A 324 12.42 31.57 -0.91
C ALA A 324 12.27 31.68 0.62
N SER A 325 11.25 31.03 1.19
CA SER A 325 10.93 31.14 2.60
C SER A 325 10.30 29.87 3.16
N LYS A 326 10.31 29.72 4.49
CA LYS A 326 9.58 28.64 5.17
C LYS A 326 8.08 28.65 4.83
N LYS A 327 7.47 29.83 4.76
CA LYS A 327 6.07 30.01 4.37
C LYS A 327 5.79 29.43 2.97
N ASP A 328 6.72 29.62 2.04
CA ASP A 328 6.62 29.10 0.68
C ASP A 328 6.72 27.56 0.65
N LEU A 329 7.60 26.99 1.50
CA LEU A 329 7.71 25.54 1.67
C LEU A 329 6.47 24.94 2.33
N ASP A 330 5.94 25.55 3.39
CA ASP A 330 4.72 25.10 4.08
C ASP A 330 3.51 25.10 3.12
N ALA A 331 3.41 26.11 2.25
CA ALA A 331 2.36 26.17 1.24
C ALA A 331 2.53 25.09 0.17
N LEU A 332 3.75 24.80 -0.26
CA LEU A 332 4.05 23.70 -1.19
C LEU A 332 3.68 22.35 -0.57
N ASP A 333 4.10 22.09 0.66
CA ASP A 333 3.81 20.85 1.39
C ASP A 333 2.30 20.64 1.57
N ALA A 334 1.54 21.71 1.81
CA ALA A 334 0.08 21.63 1.90
C ALA A 334 -0.58 21.21 0.59
N LEU A 335 -0.02 21.58 -0.57
CA LEU A 335 -0.52 21.13 -1.88
C LEU A 335 -0.15 19.68 -2.16
N VAL A 336 1.10 19.30 -1.88
CA VAL A 336 1.58 17.91 -2.04
C VAL A 336 0.78 16.95 -1.14
N LYS A 337 0.48 17.35 0.11
CA LYS A 337 -0.39 16.57 1.02
C LYS A 337 -1.83 16.40 0.50
N LYS A 338 -2.31 17.31 -0.34
CA LYS A 338 -3.59 17.17 -1.05
C LYS A 338 -3.50 16.30 -2.30
N GLY A 339 -2.33 15.74 -2.59
CA GLY A 339 -2.09 14.90 -3.78
C GLY A 339 -1.92 15.69 -5.08
N LEU A 340 -1.75 17.01 -5.02
CA LEU A 340 -1.55 17.82 -6.22
C LEU A 340 -0.13 17.65 -6.76
N VAL A 341 -0.01 17.53 -8.09
CA VAL A 341 1.26 17.35 -8.80
C VAL A 341 1.59 18.63 -9.57
N GLU A 342 2.87 19.03 -9.54
CA GLU A 342 3.30 20.23 -10.23
C GLU A 342 3.48 20.02 -11.74
N ILE A 343 3.13 21.04 -12.51
CA ILE A 343 3.39 21.12 -13.95
C ILE A 343 4.21 22.38 -14.27
N SER A 344 4.97 22.33 -15.35
CA SER A 344 5.76 23.49 -15.81
C SER A 344 4.86 24.57 -16.41
N SER A 345 5.37 25.80 -16.52
CA SER A 345 4.67 26.88 -17.23
C SER A 345 4.44 26.56 -18.72
N LYS A 346 5.33 25.76 -19.34
CA LYS A 346 5.17 25.28 -20.71
C LYS A 346 4.02 24.27 -20.81
N GLU A 347 3.94 23.33 -19.88
CA GLU A 347 2.82 22.37 -19.81
C GLU A 347 1.49 23.09 -19.56
N TYR A 348 1.46 24.08 -18.67
CA TYR A 348 0.28 24.90 -18.45
C TYR A 348 -0.16 25.65 -19.73
N SER A 349 0.80 26.21 -20.46
CA SER A 349 0.53 26.89 -21.74
C SER A 349 0.02 25.92 -22.80
N TYR A 350 0.60 24.73 -22.89
CA TYR A 350 0.15 23.66 -23.78
C TYR A 350 -1.28 23.20 -23.44
N ILE A 351 -1.61 23.04 -22.15
CA ILE A 351 -2.97 22.71 -21.72
C ILE A 351 -3.94 23.78 -22.21
N LYS A 352 -3.65 25.07 -22.00
CA LYS A 352 -4.52 26.15 -22.50
C LYS A 352 -4.72 26.09 -24.00
N GLU A 353 -3.64 25.91 -24.76
CA GLU A 353 -3.68 25.82 -26.22
C GLU A 353 -4.53 24.65 -26.71
N LYS A 354 -4.37 23.45 -26.12
CA LYS A 354 -5.05 22.24 -26.55
C LYS A 354 -6.47 22.08 -26.03
N THR A 355 -6.77 22.67 -24.88
CA THR A 355 -8.10 22.57 -24.27
C THR A 355 -9.05 23.71 -24.67
N ASP A 356 -8.51 24.84 -25.13
CA ASP A 356 -9.26 26.09 -25.36
C ASP A 356 -9.97 26.61 -24.09
N CYS A 357 -9.52 26.17 -22.91
CA CYS A 357 -10.07 26.56 -21.62
C CYS A 357 -9.49 27.90 -21.15
N SER A 358 -10.36 28.74 -20.57
CA SER A 358 -9.93 29.96 -19.88
C SER A 358 -9.17 29.65 -18.58
N ASP A 359 -8.34 30.59 -18.11
CA ASP A 359 -7.65 30.46 -16.81
C ASP A 359 -8.63 30.30 -15.65
N GLU A 360 -9.80 30.96 -15.72
CA GLU A 360 -10.85 30.84 -14.72
C GLU A 360 -11.46 29.44 -14.72
N THR A 361 -11.75 28.88 -15.90
CA THR A 361 -12.27 27.51 -16.03
C THR A 361 -11.29 26.47 -15.50
N LEU A 362 -10.01 26.60 -15.85
CA LEU A 362 -8.96 25.69 -15.38
C LEU A 362 -8.88 25.69 -13.85
N LYS A 363 -8.95 26.86 -13.21
CA LYS A 363 -8.85 27.00 -11.75
C LYS A 363 -10.11 26.57 -11.02
N THR A 364 -11.29 26.96 -11.51
CA THR A 364 -12.55 26.78 -10.78
C THR A 364 -13.23 25.45 -11.07
N LYS A 365 -12.97 24.84 -12.24
CA LYS A 365 -13.67 23.62 -12.69
C LYS A 365 -12.75 22.42 -12.94
N LEU A 366 -11.46 22.64 -13.22
CA LEU A 366 -10.50 21.56 -13.53
C LEU A 366 -9.36 21.45 -12.51
N ALA A 367 -9.63 21.86 -11.25
CA ALA A 367 -8.72 21.72 -10.11
C ALA A 367 -7.28 22.23 -10.32
N VAL A 368 -7.06 23.16 -11.25
CA VAL A 368 -5.73 23.76 -11.42
C VAL A 368 -5.48 24.77 -10.30
N THR A 369 -4.46 24.52 -9.50
CA THR A 369 -4.05 25.42 -8.43
C THR A 369 -2.80 26.18 -8.83
N THR A 370 -2.76 27.48 -8.54
CA THR A 370 -1.56 28.30 -8.75
C THR A 370 -1.01 28.80 -7.44
N LEU A 371 0.32 28.71 -7.26
CA LEU A 371 1.00 29.20 -6.07
C LEU A 371 2.05 30.25 -6.49
N PRO A 372 1.89 31.52 -6.05
CA PRO A 372 2.86 32.56 -6.36
C PRO A 372 4.13 32.43 -5.50
N PHE A 373 5.29 32.39 -6.14
CA PHE A 373 6.62 32.43 -5.51
C PHE A 373 7.43 33.59 -6.10
N ASN A 374 7.73 34.62 -5.30
CA ASN A 374 8.62 35.72 -5.66
C ASN A 374 8.47 36.23 -7.12
N LYS A 375 7.23 36.68 -7.46
CA LYS A 375 6.78 37.17 -8.78
C LYS A 375 6.69 36.12 -9.91
N THR A 376 6.80 34.82 -9.59
CA THR A 376 6.55 33.71 -10.52
C THR A 376 5.35 32.89 -10.06
N LEU A 377 4.62 32.27 -10.98
CA LEU A 377 3.50 31.38 -10.67
C LEU A 377 3.95 29.93 -10.92
N ARG A 378 3.74 29.06 -9.94
CA ARG A 378 3.83 27.60 -10.10
C ARG A 378 2.42 27.04 -10.24
N TYR A 379 2.28 26.00 -11.04
CA TYR A 379 1.00 25.43 -11.45
C TYR A 379 0.92 23.99 -10.99
N PHE A 380 -0.23 23.61 -10.44
CA PHE A 380 -0.47 22.30 -9.87
C PHE A 380 -1.79 21.74 -10.40
N VAL A 381 -1.82 20.45 -10.66
CA VAL A 381 -2.99 19.74 -11.19
C VAL A 381 -3.27 18.51 -10.33
N MET A 382 -4.51 18.05 -10.36
CA MET A 382 -4.96 16.87 -9.62
C MET A 382 -4.76 15.62 -10.48
N PRO A 383 -4.05 14.58 -10.01
CA PRO A 383 -4.02 13.28 -10.67
C PRO A 383 -5.38 12.57 -10.52
N PRO A 384 -5.70 11.60 -11.40
CA PRO A 384 -6.96 10.86 -11.32
C PRO A 384 -7.07 10.04 -10.04
N SER A 385 -8.30 9.89 -9.55
CA SER A 385 -8.58 9.07 -8.36
C SER A 385 -8.72 7.60 -8.71
N GLN A 386 -8.34 6.71 -7.80
CA GLN A 386 -8.63 5.27 -7.95
C GLN A 386 -10.10 4.92 -7.62
N THR A 387 -10.92 5.90 -7.23
CA THR A 387 -12.30 5.68 -6.78
C THR A 387 -13.31 5.57 -7.92
N GLY A 388 -12.90 5.90 -9.16
CA GLY A 388 -13.79 5.86 -10.34
C GLY A 388 -14.92 6.89 -10.30
N ASP A 389 -14.72 7.99 -9.57
CA ASP A 389 -15.69 9.08 -9.49
C ASP A 389 -15.54 10.02 -10.70
N LEU A 390 -16.62 10.18 -11.46
CA LEU A 390 -16.63 10.91 -12.72
C LEU A 390 -16.26 12.40 -12.55
N ASP A 391 -16.70 13.05 -11.45
CA ASP A 391 -16.34 14.46 -11.18
C ASP A 391 -14.85 14.59 -10.89
N THR A 392 -14.27 13.66 -10.14
CA THR A 392 -12.83 13.64 -9.86
C THR A 392 -12.01 13.36 -11.12
N ASP A 393 -12.46 12.47 -12.01
CA ASP A 393 -11.78 12.16 -13.26
C ASP A 393 -11.83 13.33 -14.27
N VAL A 394 -12.94 14.07 -14.34
CA VAL A 394 -13.04 15.30 -15.14
C VAL A 394 -12.07 16.36 -14.62
N ARG A 395 -11.97 16.52 -13.30
CA ARG A 395 -11.01 17.46 -12.69
C ARG A 395 -9.54 17.08 -12.95
N ALA A 396 -9.26 15.82 -13.29
CA ALA A 396 -7.93 15.35 -13.64
C ALA A 396 -7.54 15.57 -15.12
N PHE A 397 -8.41 16.14 -15.97
CA PHE A 397 -8.05 16.37 -17.38
C PHE A 397 -6.74 17.14 -17.60
N PRO A 398 -6.46 18.25 -16.89
CA PRO A 398 -5.18 18.96 -17.04
C PRO A 398 -3.96 18.06 -16.78
N TYR A 399 -4.07 17.10 -15.85
CA TYR A 399 -3.02 16.12 -15.58
C TYR A 399 -2.76 15.23 -16.80
N TYR A 400 -3.80 14.71 -17.45
CA TYR A 400 -3.64 13.88 -18.65
C TYR A 400 -2.99 14.63 -19.81
N TYR A 401 -3.37 15.88 -20.05
CA TYR A 401 -2.72 16.72 -21.08
C TYR A 401 -1.24 16.97 -20.74
N ALA A 402 -0.91 17.25 -19.48
CA ALA A 402 0.48 17.41 -19.05
C ALA A 402 1.30 16.13 -19.27
N VAL A 403 0.78 14.97 -18.85
CA VAL A 403 1.47 13.67 -19.01
C VAL A 403 1.64 13.30 -20.49
N ASN A 404 0.66 13.58 -21.35
CA ASN A 404 0.78 13.33 -22.79
C ASN A 404 1.81 14.26 -23.45
N HIS A 405 1.80 15.56 -23.10
CA HIS A 405 2.83 16.51 -23.56
C HIS A 405 4.23 16.03 -23.20
N ARG A 406 4.39 15.49 -21.98
CA ARG A 406 5.63 14.84 -21.55
C ARG A 406 5.94 13.66 -22.48
N LYS A 407 5.08 12.65 -22.61
CA LYS A 407 5.37 11.46 -23.41
C LYS A 407 5.84 11.76 -24.84
N ASP A 408 5.22 12.73 -25.51
CA ASP A 408 5.62 13.19 -26.84
C ASP A 408 7.03 13.82 -26.83
N SER A 409 7.39 14.52 -25.75
CA SER A 409 8.71 15.12 -25.56
C SER A 409 9.80 14.13 -25.08
N PHE A 410 9.43 13.09 -24.32
CA PHE A 410 10.34 12.15 -23.63
C PHE A 410 10.65 10.87 -24.45
N TYR A 411 9.70 10.34 -25.22
CA TYR A 411 9.86 9.06 -25.94
C TYR A 411 10.12 9.19 -27.44
N GLY A 412 10.13 10.40 -28.00
CA GLY A 412 10.52 10.67 -29.40
C GLY A 412 9.84 9.76 -30.43
N GLU A 413 8.60 10.06 -30.81
CA GLU A 413 7.81 9.49 -31.92
C GLU A 413 7.72 7.95 -32.10
N ASN A 414 8.45 7.13 -31.35
CA ASN A 414 8.58 5.70 -31.63
C ASN A 414 8.30 4.86 -30.39
N LYS A 415 7.02 4.82 -30.01
CA LYS A 415 6.33 3.63 -29.51
C LYS A 415 4.83 3.88 -29.59
N LYS A 416 4.20 3.39 -30.65
CA LYS A 416 2.77 3.06 -30.65
C LYS A 416 2.55 1.96 -29.61
N GLN A 417 2.40 2.33 -28.34
CA GLN A 417 1.69 1.48 -27.40
C GLN A 417 0.24 1.99 -27.35
N PRO A 418 -0.74 1.07 -27.40
CA PRO A 418 -2.13 1.46 -27.38
C PRO A 418 -2.41 2.15 -26.06
N VAL A 419 -2.93 3.37 -26.13
CA VAL A 419 -3.52 4.05 -24.99
C VAL A 419 -4.70 3.18 -24.56
N HIS A 420 -4.50 2.30 -23.58
CA HIS A 420 -5.61 1.67 -22.88
C HIS A 420 -6.23 2.72 -21.96
N SER A 421 -6.98 3.64 -22.54
CA SER A 421 -8.16 4.19 -21.90
C SER A 421 -9.32 3.29 -22.32
N SER A 422 -9.59 2.24 -21.56
CA SER A 422 -10.88 1.56 -21.63
C SER A 422 -11.96 2.54 -21.15
N PHE A 423 -12.37 3.43 -22.05
CA PHE A 423 -13.69 4.08 -22.09
C PHE A 423 -14.05 4.61 -23.49
N PHE A 424 -13.07 4.95 -24.35
CA PHE A 424 -13.34 5.29 -25.75
C PHE A 424 -12.32 4.68 -26.72
N GLY A 425 -12.83 4.13 -27.82
CA GLY A 425 -12.10 3.31 -28.78
C GLY A 425 -10.99 4.02 -29.55
N THR A 426 -10.14 3.20 -30.16
CA THR A 426 -9.02 3.57 -31.02
C THR A 426 -9.50 4.30 -32.29
N GLY A 427 -9.52 5.64 -32.24
CA GLY A 427 -9.77 6.51 -33.39
C GLY A 427 -8.82 7.69 -33.34
N GLY A 428 -8.20 8.03 -34.48
CA GLY A 428 -7.04 8.94 -34.58
C GLY A 428 -7.19 10.31 -33.91
N ASN A 429 -6.03 10.95 -33.67
CA ASN A 429 -5.85 12.33 -33.19
C ASN A 429 -6.85 13.30 -33.85
N LYS A 430 -8.01 13.49 -33.21
CA LYS A 430 -8.80 14.71 -33.36
C LYS A 430 -8.49 15.54 -32.13
N ASP A 431 -8.08 16.80 -32.33
CA ASP A 431 -7.96 17.79 -31.26
C ASP A 431 -9.37 17.98 -30.65
N ILE A 432 -9.69 17.19 -29.63
CA ILE A 432 -10.93 17.35 -28.87
C ILE A 432 -10.74 18.56 -27.97
N LYS A 433 -11.45 19.65 -28.29
CA LYS A 433 -11.50 20.84 -27.43
C LYS A 433 -12.27 20.49 -26.16
N LEU A 434 -11.65 20.69 -25.01
CA LEU A 434 -12.25 20.42 -23.70
C LEU A 434 -13.18 21.56 -23.26
N CYS A 435 -12.98 22.78 -23.76
CA CYS A 435 -13.80 23.94 -23.42
C CYS A 435 -14.31 24.67 -24.67
N ASN A 436 -15.39 25.44 -24.48
CA ASN A 436 -15.85 26.48 -25.39
C ASN A 436 -16.12 27.78 -24.62
N LYS A 437 -16.69 28.80 -25.29
CA LYS A 437 -17.06 30.09 -24.68
C LYS A 437 -18.04 29.98 -23.49
N SER A 438 -18.69 28.83 -23.31
CA SER A 438 -19.70 28.58 -22.27
C SER A 438 -19.17 27.74 -21.09
N GLY A 439 -17.92 27.26 -21.12
CA GLY A 439 -17.33 26.43 -20.06
C GLY A 439 -16.77 25.09 -20.56
N ILE A 440 -16.69 24.09 -19.68
CA ILE A 440 -16.24 22.73 -20.04
C ILE A 440 -17.29 22.10 -20.97
N LEU A 441 -16.83 21.61 -22.12
CA LEU A 441 -17.58 20.76 -23.02
C LEU A 441 -17.66 19.36 -22.40
N VAL A 442 -18.52 19.20 -21.39
CA VAL A 442 -18.93 17.87 -20.97
C VAL A 442 -19.89 17.37 -22.05
N TYR A 443 -19.40 16.58 -23.01
CA TYR A 443 -20.30 15.65 -23.70
C TYR A 443 -20.77 14.67 -22.63
N GLY A 444 -22.05 14.75 -22.24
CA GLY A 444 -22.70 13.69 -21.47
C GLY A 444 -23.85 13.08 -22.28
N PRO A 445 -24.44 11.98 -21.80
CA PRO A 445 -23.85 10.84 -21.11
C PRO A 445 -23.15 9.85 -22.09
#